data_AF-A0A6P8XEB1-F1
#
_entry.id   AF-A0A6P8XEB1-F1
#
_cell.length_a   1.000
_cell.length_b   1.000
_cell.length_c   1.000
_cell.angle_alpha   90.00
_cell.angle_beta   90.00
_cell.angle_gamma   90.00
#
_symmetry.space_group_name_H-M   'P 1'
#
loop_
_entity.id
_entity.type
_entity.pdbx_description
1 polymer ?
#
loop_
_entity_poly.entity_id
_entity_poly.type
_entity_poly.pdbx_seq_one_letter_code
_entity_poly.pdbx_strand_id
1 'polypeptide(L)'
;MLFLCTLIFSLLYVARCQLVATSTHDMQRVLEGEDHLLNDLRMYIDVVAQKLKHIRIILKDAVQREQEALLDPLGFVSNPLNSFPLVRRMHKDVPALYNYLKREEGEDLQQISDYRLEIIAAGDVKHAAEELLRIQRIHELDERDMAKGLLQNEKYKAKLNTQDCMYLGRLLSKKGEQQLATKWMELALELYNETPEIVLQQFALNRSSILQERNQLQLPRARLDEL
;
A
#
# COMPACT_ATOMS: atom_id res chain seq x y z
N MET A 1 -38.66 -38.90 -4.27
CA MET A 1 -38.19 -38.06 -5.41
C MET A 1 -38.42 -36.58 -5.15
N LEU A 2 -39.66 -36.09 -4.98
CA LEU A 2 -39.96 -34.66 -4.78
C LEU A 2 -39.32 -34.03 -3.52
N PHE A 3 -39.28 -34.74 -2.38
CA PHE A 3 -38.63 -34.26 -1.15
C PHE A 3 -37.10 -34.15 -1.24
N LEU A 4 -36.45 -35.01 -2.03
CA LEU A 4 -35.01 -34.90 -2.26
C LEU A 4 -34.69 -33.71 -3.16
N CYS A 5 -35.54 -33.43 -4.16
CA CYS A 5 -35.37 -32.26 -5.02
C CYS A 5 -35.58 -30.94 -4.27
N THR A 6 -36.53 -30.85 -3.33
CA THR A 6 -36.70 -29.64 -2.51
C THR A 6 -35.58 -29.45 -1.50
N LEU A 7 -35.06 -30.54 -0.91
CA LEU A 7 -33.87 -30.50 -0.05
C LEU A 7 -32.60 -30.12 -0.81
N ILE A 8 -32.40 -30.63 -2.03
CA ILE A 8 -31.28 -30.26 -2.89
C ILE A 8 -31.43 -28.82 -3.39
N PHE A 9 -32.64 -28.37 -3.72
CA PHE A 9 -32.89 -26.99 -4.12
C PHE A 9 -32.75 -26.02 -2.94
N SER A 10 -33.14 -26.41 -1.72
CA SER A 10 -32.91 -25.64 -0.49
C SER A 10 -31.45 -25.67 -0.07
N LEU A 11 -30.73 -26.79 -0.23
CA LEU A 11 -29.29 -26.88 0.00
C LEU A 11 -28.51 -26.07 -1.05
N LEU A 12 -28.93 -26.05 -2.31
CA LEU A 12 -28.36 -25.19 -3.35
C LEU A 12 -28.72 -23.71 -3.13
N TYR A 13 -29.90 -23.42 -2.56
CA TYR A 13 -30.31 -22.06 -2.19
C TYR A 13 -29.56 -21.55 -0.94
N VAL A 14 -29.37 -22.40 0.08
CA VAL A 14 -28.59 -22.10 1.28
C VAL A 14 -27.08 -22.06 0.97
N ALA A 15 -26.57 -22.92 0.09
CA ALA A 15 -25.20 -22.83 -0.42
C ALA A 15 -25.00 -21.59 -1.30
N ARG A 16 -26.00 -21.17 -2.08
CA ARG A 16 -26.02 -19.84 -2.72
C ARG A 16 -26.05 -18.69 -1.71
N CYS A 17 -26.64 -18.90 -0.53
CA CYS A 17 -26.65 -17.91 0.56
C CYS A 17 -25.37 -17.91 1.41
N GLN A 18 -24.48 -18.90 1.29
CA GLN A 18 -23.12 -18.83 1.85
C GLN A 18 -22.14 -18.02 0.97
N LEU A 19 -22.56 -17.60 -0.23
CA LEU A 19 -21.70 -16.90 -1.21
C LEU A 19 -22.01 -15.40 -1.36
N VAL A 20 -23.05 -14.90 -0.67
CA VAL A 20 -23.50 -13.48 -0.69
C VAL A 20 -23.20 -12.76 0.63
N ALA A 21 -22.50 -13.41 1.56
CA ALA A 21 -22.26 -12.88 2.90
C ALA A 21 -20.79 -12.51 3.11
N THR A 22 -20.33 -11.41 2.52
CA THR A 22 -19.67 -10.41 3.37
C THR A 22 -20.80 -9.78 4.16
N SER A 23 -21.09 -10.30 5.35
CA SER A 23 -22.13 -9.67 6.17
C SER A 23 -21.76 -8.20 6.39
N THR A 24 -22.72 -7.30 6.52
CA THR A 24 -22.44 -5.89 6.86
C THR A 24 -21.52 -5.79 8.08
N HIS A 25 -21.63 -6.76 9.00
CA HIS A 25 -20.77 -6.92 10.16
C HIS A 25 -19.31 -7.27 9.80
N ASP A 26 -19.06 -8.14 8.80
CA ASP A 26 -17.69 -8.46 8.36
C ASP A 26 -17.04 -7.27 7.65
N MET A 27 -17.78 -6.54 6.80
CA MET A 27 -17.27 -5.30 6.19
C MET A 27 -17.04 -4.20 7.21
N GLN A 28 -17.85 -4.14 8.28
CA GLN A 28 -17.61 -3.23 9.39
C GLN A 28 -16.29 -3.54 10.09
N ARG A 29 -15.95 -4.82 10.32
CA ARG A 29 -14.66 -5.21 10.90
C ARG A 29 -13.47 -4.84 10.01
N VAL A 30 -13.62 -4.93 8.68
CA VAL A 30 -12.59 -4.45 7.73
C VAL A 30 -12.36 -2.95 7.89
N LEU A 31 -13.45 -2.18 7.96
CA LEU A 31 -13.38 -0.73 8.17
C LEU A 31 -12.75 -0.37 9.52
N GLU A 32 -13.12 -1.06 10.60
CA GLU A 32 -12.50 -0.90 11.92
C GLU A 32 -10.99 -1.20 11.88
N GLY A 33 -10.58 -2.22 11.10
CA GLY A 33 -9.17 -2.53 10.86
C GLY A 33 -8.42 -1.39 10.15
N GLU A 34 -9.04 -0.78 9.14
CA GLU A 34 -8.47 0.38 8.44
C GLU A 34 -8.35 1.60 9.35
N ASP A 35 -9.38 1.93 10.14
CA ASP A 35 -9.37 3.05 11.09
C ASP A 35 -8.24 2.91 12.12
N HIS A 36 -8.04 1.68 12.59
CA HIS A 36 -6.94 1.34 13.47
C HIS A 36 -5.57 1.56 12.82
N LEU A 37 -5.35 1.00 11.63
CA LEU A 37 -4.12 1.23 10.86
C LEU A 37 -3.83 2.72 10.67
N LEU A 38 -4.85 3.52 10.35
CA LEU A 38 -4.69 4.97 10.17
C LEU A 38 -4.26 5.67 11.46
N ASN A 39 -4.78 5.26 12.62
CA ASN A 39 -4.33 5.79 13.91
C ASN A 39 -2.87 5.42 14.21
N ASP A 40 -2.49 4.19 13.88
CA ASP A 40 -1.15 3.68 14.09
C ASP A 40 -0.13 4.40 13.20
N LEU A 41 -0.48 4.67 11.94
CA LEU A 41 0.30 5.51 11.03
C LEU A 41 0.44 6.95 11.54
N ARG A 42 -0.61 7.54 12.12
CA ARG A 42 -0.53 8.88 12.73
C ARG A 42 0.45 8.90 13.90
N MET A 43 0.40 7.91 14.78
CA MET A 43 1.35 7.79 15.89
C MET A 43 2.79 7.61 15.38
N TYR A 44 2.99 6.81 14.33
CA TYR A 44 4.30 6.65 13.71
C TYR A 44 4.86 7.97 13.18
N ILE A 45 4.04 8.74 12.45
CA ILE A 45 4.41 10.06 11.94
C ILE A 45 4.85 10.97 13.09
N ASP A 46 4.13 10.98 14.20
CA ASP A 46 4.47 11.82 15.36
C ASP A 46 5.81 11.43 15.98
N VAL A 47 6.08 10.12 16.15
CA VAL A 47 7.36 9.62 16.67
C VAL A 47 8.52 10.02 15.77
N VAL A 48 8.40 9.82 14.46
CA VAL A 48 9.43 10.18 13.48
C VAL A 48 9.63 11.69 13.43
N ALA A 49 8.54 12.48 13.46
CA ALA A 49 8.60 13.94 13.46
C ALA A 49 9.32 14.48 14.71
N GLN A 50 9.09 13.88 15.88
CA GLN A 50 9.80 14.23 17.11
C GLN A 50 11.30 13.91 17.01
N LYS A 51 11.67 12.74 16.47
CA LYS A 51 13.08 12.40 16.26
C LYS A 51 13.76 13.38 15.31
N LEU A 52 13.11 13.70 14.20
CA LEU A 52 13.60 14.70 13.24
C LEU A 52 13.77 16.08 13.89
N LYS A 53 12.85 16.49 14.76
CA LYS A 53 12.95 17.75 15.52
C LYS A 53 14.18 17.76 16.43
N HIS A 54 14.46 16.68 17.16
CA HIS A 54 15.64 16.58 18.00
C HIS A 54 16.94 16.65 17.18
N ILE A 55 17.00 15.91 16.07
CA ILE A 55 18.17 15.92 15.17
C ILE A 55 18.42 17.34 14.62
N ARG A 56 17.37 18.05 14.22
CA ARG A 56 17.48 19.44 13.74
C ARG A 56 18.04 20.39 14.80
N ILE A 57 17.65 20.24 16.07
CA ILE A 57 18.17 21.04 17.18
C ILE A 57 19.67 20.79 17.37
N ILE A 58 20.08 19.51 17.38
CA ILE A 58 21.48 19.11 17.53
C ILE A 58 22.33 19.64 16.36
N LEU A 59 21.83 19.51 15.14
CA LEU A 59 22.50 20.00 13.93
C LEU A 59 22.68 21.52 13.96
N LYS A 60 21.63 22.27 14.32
CA LYS A 60 21.70 23.73 14.41
C LYS A 60 22.79 24.20 15.37
N ASP A 61 22.84 23.59 16.55
CA ASP A 61 23.85 23.87 17.57
C ASP A 61 25.28 23.47 17.12
N ALA A 62 25.42 22.39 16.35
CA ALA A 62 26.69 21.98 15.76
C ALA A 62 27.19 22.96 14.68
N VAL A 63 26.31 23.38 13.76
CA VAL A 63 26.64 24.32 12.67
C VAL A 63 27.11 25.67 13.21
N GLN A 64 26.49 26.18 14.29
CA GLN A 64 26.92 27.43 14.91
C GLN A 64 28.38 27.38 15.39
N ARG A 65 28.79 26.27 16.02
CA ARG A 65 30.18 26.07 16.46
C ARG A 65 31.15 25.84 15.31
N GLU A 66 30.71 25.14 14.27
CA GLU A 66 31.51 24.87 13.08
C GLU A 66 31.91 26.18 12.39
N GLN A 67 30.97 27.13 12.27
CA GLN A 67 31.24 28.44 11.68
C GLN A 67 32.36 29.19 12.40
N GLU A 68 32.40 29.15 13.74
CA GLU A 68 33.48 29.75 14.53
C GLU A 68 34.82 29.04 14.31
N ALA A 69 34.81 27.72 14.17
CA ALA A 69 36.01 26.91 13.93
C ALA A 69 36.57 27.07 12.51
N LEU A 70 35.72 27.31 11.50
CA LEU A 70 36.15 27.46 10.10
C LEU A 70 36.93 28.76 9.84
N LEU A 71 36.74 29.80 10.66
CA LEU A 71 37.41 31.09 10.51
C LEU A 71 38.90 31.02 10.89
N ASP A 72 39.24 30.27 11.94
CA ASP A 72 40.61 29.98 12.37
C ASP A 72 40.69 28.62 13.06
N PRO A 73 40.86 27.52 12.30
CA PRO A 73 40.86 26.17 12.86
C PRO A 73 41.95 25.95 13.90
N LEU A 74 43.16 26.48 13.65
CA LEU A 74 44.32 26.29 14.52
C LEU A 74 44.17 27.08 15.81
N GLY A 75 43.73 28.33 15.76
CA GLY A 75 43.43 29.12 16.94
C GLY A 75 42.25 28.55 17.74
N PHE A 76 41.22 28.06 17.05
CA PHE A 76 40.06 27.43 17.69
C PHE A 76 40.47 26.21 18.51
N VAL A 77 41.24 25.28 17.96
CA VAL A 77 41.68 24.07 18.70
C VAL A 77 42.79 24.35 19.71
N SER A 78 43.55 25.43 19.53
CA SER A 78 44.57 25.86 20.50
C SER A 78 43.95 26.48 21.76
N ASN A 79 42.70 26.96 21.70
CA ASN A 79 41.97 27.47 22.86
C ASN A 79 41.39 26.30 23.69
N PRO A 80 41.81 26.12 24.97
CA PRO A 80 41.30 25.05 25.82
C PRO A 80 39.78 25.09 26.06
N LEU A 81 39.16 26.27 26.02
CA LEU A 81 37.70 26.43 26.16
C LEU A 81 36.92 25.87 24.97
N ASN A 82 37.58 25.69 23.82
CA ASN A 82 37.02 25.09 22.63
C ASN A 82 37.42 23.61 22.49
N SER A 83 38.70 23.30 22.72
CA SER A 83 39.25 21.96 22.51
C SER A 83 38.78 20.93 23.53
N PHE A 84 38.68 21.28 24.83
CA PHE A 84 38.15 20.36 25.83
C PHE A 84 36.69 19.95 25.53
N PRO A 85 35.74 20.89 25.31
CA PRO A 85 34.38 20.50 24.96
C PRO A 85 34.28 19.74 23.65
N LEU A 86 35.11 20.06 22.65
CA LEU A 86 35.17 19.31 21.39
C LEU A 86 35.52 17.83 21.63
N VAL A 87 36.63 17.56 22.31
CA VAL A 87 37.08 16.20 22.64
C VAL A 87 36.04 15.47 23.48
N ARG A 88 35.47 16.13 24.50
CA ARG A 88 34.41 15.54 25.34
C ARG A 88 33.18 15.15 24.51
N ARG A 89 32.67 16.03 23.63
CA ARG A 89 31.51 15.75 22.78
C ARG A 89 31.78 14.57 21.85
N MET A 90 32.93 14.54 21.19
CA MET A 90 33.31 13.45 20.29
C MET A 90 33.41 12.11 21.02
N HIS A 91 33.89 12.11 22.27
CA HIS A 91 34.04 10.88 23.05
C HIS A 91 32.76 10.44 23.78
N LYS A 92 31.96 11.37 24.32
CA LYS A 92 30.79 11.07 25.18
C LYS A 92 29.46 11.22 24.47
N ASP A 93 29.29 12.27 23.68
CA ASP A 93 27.97 12.63 23.13
C ASP A 93 27.70 11.93 21.80
N VAL A 94 28.72 11.83 20.93
CA VAL A 94 28.58 11.20 19.61
C VAL A 94 28.14 9.73 19.70
N PRO A 95 28.69 8.88 20.60
CA PRO A 95 28.18 7.52 20.76
C PRO A 95 26.70 7.47 21.19
N ALA A 96 26.28 8.35 22.10
CA ALA A 96 24.89 8.43 22.54
C ALA A 96 23.96 8.90 21.42
N LEU A 97 24.38 9.90 20.64
CA LEU A 97 23.66 10.36 19.45
C LEU A 97 23.55 9.25 18.41
N TYR A 98 24.63 8.51 18.16
CA TYR A 98 24.61 7.40 17.21
C TYR A 98 23.64 6.30 17.63
N ASN A 99 23.61 5.94 18.91
CA ASN A 99 22.64 4.99 19.45
C ASN A 99 21.20 5.50 19.32
N TYR A 100 20.98 6.80 19.55
CA TYR A 100 19.67 7.44 19.34
C TYR A 100 19.23 7.40 17.87
N LEU A 101 20.15 7.67 16.94
CA LEU A 101 19.88 7.63 15.50
C LEU A 101 19.55 6.22 15.02
N LYS A 102 20.23 5.20 15.56
CA LYS A 102 20.00 3.78 15.25
C LYS A 102 18.69 3.20 15.74
N ARG A 103 18.08 3.80 16.77
CA ARG A 103 16.81 3.30 17.31
C ARG A 103 15.74 3.34 16.22
N GLU A 104 15.18 2.18 15.90
CA GLU A 104 14.03 2.07 15.02
C GLU A 104 12.82 2.73 15.65
N GLU A 105 12.17 3.59 14.89
CA GLU A 105 10.91 4.19 15.22
C GLU A 105 9.82 3.15 14.99
N GLY A 106 8.85 3.06 15.89
CA GLY A 106 7.71 2.15 15.70
C GLY A 106 8.00 0.68 15.97
N GLU A 107 9.03 0.33 16.74
CA GLU A 107 9.22 -1.04 17.24
C GLU A 107 7.99 -1.52 18.03
N ASP A 108 7.41 -0.65 18.87
CA ASP A 108 6.13 -0.90 19.56
C ASP A 108 4.93 -0.98 18.60
N LEU A 109 5.06 -0.42 17.38
CA LEU A 109 4.05 -0.53 16.34
C LEU A 109 4.14 -1.87 15.60
N GLN A 110 5.18 -2.70 15.79
CA GLN A 110 5.24 -4.01 15.14
C GLN A 110 4.14 -4.98 15.64
N GLN A 111 3.70 -4.83 16.90
CA GLN A 111 2.56 -5.60 17.43
C GLN A 111 1.22 -5.30 16.72
N ILE A 112 1.14 -4.23 15.93
CA ILE A 112 -0.05 -3.82 15.19
C ILE A 112 -0.25 -4.65 13.93
N SER A 113 0.85 -5.16 13.35
CA SER A 113 0.84 -5.96 12.12
C SER A 113 0.19 -7.34 12.34
N ASP A 114 0.46 -7.98 13.46
CA ASP A 114 0.23 -9.42 13.59
C ASP A 114 -1.23 -9.81 13.86
N TYR A 115 -2.01 -8.97 14.55
CA TYR A 115 -3.40 -9.32 14.89
C TYR A 115 -4.45 -8.81 13.90
N ARG A 116 -4.18 -7.71 13.17
CA ARG A 116 -5.21 -6.98 12.41
C ARG A 116 -5.19 -7.23 10.90
N LEU A 117 -4.04 -7.61 10.32
CA LEU A 117 -3.96 -7.92 8.89
C LEU A 117 -4.55 -9.30 8.54
N GLU A 118 -4.75 -10.17 9.53
CA GLU A 118 -5.41 -11.47 9.36
C GLU A 118 -6.94 -11.38 9.27
N ILE A 119 -7.54 -10.19 9.37
CA ILE A 119 -8.99 -9.99 9.23
C ILE A 119 -9.47 -10.35 7.81
N ILE A 120 -8.62 -10.20 6.80
CA ILE A 120 -8.93 -10.48 5.40
C ILE A 120 -7.93 -11.46 4.81
N ALA A 121 -8.40 -12.63 4.39
CA ALA A 121 -7.58 -13.59 3.68
C ALA A 121 -7.44 -13.23 2.19
N ALA A 122 -6.40 -13.75 1.54
CA ALA A 122 -6.24 -13.61 0.09
C ALA A 122 -7.46 -14.13 -0.71
N GLY A 123 -8.20 -15.09 -0.16
CA GLY A 123 -9.44 -15.59 -0.73
C GLY A 123 -10.56 -14.54 -0.76
N ASP A 124 -10.66 -13.70 0.27
CA ASP A 124 -11.70 -12.67 0.38
C ASP A 124 -11.52 -11.56 -0.66
N VAL A 125 -10.27 -11.14 -0.89
CA VAL A 125 -9.92 -10.17 -1.95
C VAL A 125 -10.30 -10.72 -3.32
N LYS A 126 -9.96 -11.99 -3.58
CA LYS A 126 -10.31 -12.65 -4.84
C LYS A 126 -11.83 -12.70 -5.01
N HIS A 127 -12.57 -13.11 -3.98
CA HIS A 127 -14.02 -13.19 -4.00
C HIS A 127 -14.66 -11.82 -4.29
N ALA A 128 -14.23 -10.76 -3.60
CA ALA A 128 -14.71 -9.40 -3.82
C ALA A 128 -14.47 -8.92 -5.26
N ALA A 129 -13.28 -9.20 -5.82
CA ALA A 129 -12.97 -8.89 -7.20
C ALA A 129 -13.83 -9.68 -8.21
N GLU A 130 -14.09 -10.97 -7.94
CA GLU A 130 -14.97 -11.79 -8.77
C GLU A 130 -16.41 -11.30 -8.75
N GLU A 131 -16.91 -10.86 -7.60
CA GLU A 131 -18.25 -10.26 -7.47
C GLU A 131 -18.35 -8.92 -8.20
N LEU A 132 -17.33 -8.06 -8.13
CA LEU A 132 -17.28 -6.81 -8.89
C LEU A 132 -17.32 -7.07 -10.41
N LEU A 133 -16.52 -8.03 -10.90
CA LEU A 133 -16.51 -8.44 -12.30
C LEU A 133 -17.84 -9.12 -12.72
N ARG A 134 -18.51 -9.81 -11.79
CA ARG A 134 -19.84 -10.37 -12.03
C ARG A 134 -20.87 -9.26 -12.23
N ILE A 135 -20.86 -8.24 -11.37
CA ILE A 135 -21.71 -7.03 -11.51
C ILE A 135 -21.45 -6.35 -12.85
N GLN A 136 -20.18 -6.18 -13.22
CA GLN A 136 -19.79 -5.63 -14.52
C GLN A 136 -20.48 -6.36 -15.67
N ARG A 137 -20.41 -7.70 -15.69
CA ARG A 137 -20.97 -8.50 -16.79
C ARG A 137 -22.50 -8.49 -16.81
N ILE A 138 -23.14 -8.63 -15.65
CA ILE A 138 -24.61 -8.69 -15.56
C ILE A 138 -25.25 -7.38 -16.05
N HIS A 139 -24.59 -6.26 -15.80
CA HIS A 139 -25.10 -4.94 -16.15
C HIS A 139 -24.39 -4.32 -17.36
N GLU A 140 -23.55 -5.08 -18.06
CA GLU A 140 -22.79 -4.64 -19.24
C GLU A 140 -22.06 -3.30 -19.03
N LEU A 141 -21.45 -3.14 -17.86
CA LEU A 141 -20.83 -1.89 -17.45
C LEU A 141 -19.46 -1.68 -18.13
N ASP A 142 -19.22 -0.44 -18.56
CA ASP A 142 -17.92 -0.01 -19.08
C ASP A 142 -16.89 0.04 -17.96
N GLU A 143 -15.70 -0.50 -18.21
CA GLU A 143 -14.62 -0.60 -17.23
C GLU A 143 -14.17 0.79 -16.74
N ARG A 144 -14.17 1.78 -17.64
CA ARG A 144 -13.69 3.15 -17.38
C ARG A 144 -14.70 3.91 -16.54
N ASP A 145 -15.98 3.70 -16.78
CA ASP A 145 -17.05 4.24 -15.95
C ASP A 145 -17.00 3.66 -14.54
N MET A 146 -16.87 2.33 -14.41
CA MET A 146 -16.71 1.66 -13.12
C MET A 146 -15.50 2.17 -12.35
N ALA A 147 -14.33 2.27 -12.99
CA ALA A 147 -13.11 2.77 -12.36
C ALA A 147 -13.26 4.21 -11.85
N LYS A 148 -14.09 5.02 -12.52
CA LYS A 148 -14.40 6.39 -12.09
C LYS A 148 -15.54 6.46 -11.07
N GLY A 149 -16.16 5.35 -10.67
CA GLY A 149 -17.31 5.30 -9.77
C GLY A 149 -18.62 5.71 -10.41
N LEU A 150 -18.77 5.52 -11.73
CA LEU A 150 -20.04 5.68 -12.43
C LEU A 150 -20.65 4.30 -12.66
N LEU A 151 -21.82 4.05 -12.06
CA LEU A 151 -22.56 2.79 -12.20
C LEU A 151 -23.99 3.11 -12.62
N GLN A 152 -24.44 2.61 -13.76
CA GLN A 152 -25.82 2.79 -14.25
C GLN A 152 -26.31 4.25 -14.24
N ASN A 153 -25.46 5.18 -14.70
CA ASN A 153 -25.70 6.64 -14.70
C ASN A 153 -25.72 7.31 -13.31
N GLU A 154 -25.41 6.59 -12.23
CA GLU A 154 -25.24 7.16 -10.90
C GLU A 154 -23.76 7.35 -10.55
N LYS A 155 -23.43 8.56 -10.11
CA LYS A 155 -22.07 8.93 -9.73
C LYS A 155 -21.86 8.75 -8.23
N TYR A 156 -21.00 7.81 -7.88
CA TYR A 156 -20.58 7.54 -6.51
C TYR A 156 -19.30 8.32 -6.15
N LYS A 157 -19.12 8.61 -4.86
CA LYS A 157 -17.86 9.15 -4.31
C LYS A 157 -16.84 8.04 -4.07
N ALA A 158 -16.68 7.16 -5.05
CA ALA A 158 -15.75 6.05 -5.03
C ALA A 158 -14.98 6.02 -6.36
N LYS A 159 -13.75 5.53 -6.35
CA LYS A 159 -12.93 5.32 -7.54
C LYS A 159 -12.03 4.13 -7.31
N LEU A 160 -11.70 3.42 -8.38
CA LEU A 160 -10.64 2.44 -8.39
C LEU A 160 -9.32 3.12 -8.74
N ASN A 161 -8.22 2.64 -8.18
CA ASN A 161 -6.88 3.12 -8.46
C ASN A 161 -6.11 2.18 -9.40
N THR A 162 -4.84 2.49 -9.65
CA THR A 162 -3.93 1.68 -10.48
C THR A 162 -3.79 0.25 -9.95
N GLN A 163 -3.65 0.07 -8.65
CA GLN A 163 -3.48 -1.25 -8.01
C GLN A 163 -4.73 -2.11 -8.16
N ASP A 164 -5.93 -1.53 -7.97
CA ASP A 164 -7.21 -2.22 -8.14
C ASP A 164 -7.36 -2.73 -9.58
N CYS A 165 -7.09 -1.85 -10.56
CA CYS A 165 -7.16 -2.18 -11.97
C CYS A 165 -6.13 -3.26 -12.36
N MET A 166 -4.91 -3.20 -11.80
CA MET A 166 -3.90 -4.25 -11.98
C MET A 166 -4.34 -5.59 -11.39
N TYR A 167 -4.96 -5.59 -10.21
CA TYR A 167 -5.47 -6.80 -9.58
C TYR A 167 -6.53 -7.47 -10.47
N LEU A 168 -7.51 -6.69 -10.94
CA LEU A 168 -8.58 -7.16 -11.84
C LEU A 168 -8.00 -7.72 -13.14
N GLY A 169 -7.07 -7.00 -13.78
CA GLY A 169 -6.40 -7.44 -14.99
C GLY A 169 -5.66 -8.77 -14.83
N ARG A 170 -4.87 -8.92 -13.75
CA ARG A 170 -4.16 -10.17 -13.43
C ARG A 170 -5.10 -11.32 -13.13
N LEU A 171 -6.19 -11.07 -12.40
CA LEU A 171 -7.21 -12.07 -12.09
C LEU A 171 -7.88 -12.60 -13.37
N LEU A 172 -8.29 -11.69 -14.27
CA LEU A 172 -8.90 -12.02 -15.55
C LEU A 172 -7.93 -12.76 -16.49
N SER A 173 -6.66 -12.34 -16.52
CA SER A 173 -5.60 -13.03 -17.26
C SER A 173 -5.48 -14.50 -16.84
N LYS A 174 -5.43 -14.75 -15.52
CA LYS A 174 -5.42 -16.12 -14.96
C LYS A 174 -6.65 -16.94 -15.34
N LYS A 175 -7.80 -16.28 -15.56
CA LYS A 175 -9.04 -16.91 -16.04
C LYS A 175 -9.11 -17.10 -17.56
N GLY A 176 -8.12 -16.61 -18.31
CA GLY A 176 -8.09 -16.66 -19.77
C GLY A 176 -8.91 -15.57 -20.46
N GLU A 177 -9.44 -14.60 -19.71
CA GLU A 177 -10.24 -13.49 -20.24
C GLU A 177 -9.35 -12.33 -20.71
N GLN A 178 -8.48 -12.61 -21.68
CA GLN A 178 -7.39 -11.72 -22.11
C GLN A 178 -7.87 -10.34 -22.59
N GLN A 179 -8.99 -10.27 -23.31
CA GLN A 179 -9.53 -9.01 -23.83
C GLN A 179 -9.93 -8.07 -22.68
N LEU A 180 -10.73 -8.58 -21.73
CA LEU A 180 -11.17 -7.80 -20.58
C LEU A 180 -9.99 -7.48 -19.63
N ALA A 181 -9.06 -8.42 -19.46
CA ALA A 181 -7.82 -8.20 -18.71
C ALA A 181 -7.01 -7.03 -19.29
N THR A 182 -6.88 -6.97 -20.61
CA THR A 182 -6.15 -5.90 -21.32
C THR A 182 -6.78 -4.54 -21.03
N LYS A 183 -8.12 -4.43 -21.10
CA LYS A 183 -8.82 -3.17 -20.80
C LYS A 183 -8.57 -2.68 -19.37
N TRP A 184 -8.64 -3.56 -18.39
CA TRP A 184 -8.35 -3.21 -16.99
C TRP A 184 -6.87 -2.81 -16.79
N MET A 185 -5.93 -3.46 -17.47
CA MET A 185 -4.52 -3.04 -17.43
C MET A 185 -4.25 -1.72 -18.17
N GLU A 186 -5.01 -1.39 -19.22
CA GLU A 186 -4.96 -0.07 -19.85
C GLU A 186 -5.44 1.03 -18.91
N LEU A 187 -6.53 0.79 -18.19
CA LEU A 187 -7.00 1.68 -17.13
C LEU A 187 -5.96 1.88 -16.03
N ALA A 188 -5.25 0.83 -15.63
CA ALA A 188 -4.16 0.95 -14.67
C ALA A 188 -3.07 1.94 -15.15
N LEU A 189 -2.74 1.92 -16.45
CA LEU A 189 -1.76 2.84 -17.06
C LEU A 189 -2.25 4.28 -17.17
N GLU A 190 -3.55 4.47 -17.38
CA GLU A 190 -4.17 5.79 -17.43
C GLU A 190 -4.21 6.44 -16.05
N LEU A 191 -4.59 5.67 -15.03
CA LEU A 191 -4.66 6.12 -13.64
C LEU A 191 -3.29 6.21 -12.97
N TYR A 192 -2.23 5.71 -13.60
CA TYR A 192 -0.87 5.66 -13.05
C TYR A 192 -0.40 7.04 -12.56
N ASN A 193 -0.70 8.10 -13.30
CA ASN A 193 -0.29 9.46 -12.94
C ASN A 193 -1.15 10.11 -11.85
N GLU A 194 -2.29 9.51 -11.49
CA GLU A 194 -3.15 9.96 -10.40
C GLU A 194 -2.67 9.43 -9.04
N THR A 195 -1.82 8.41 -9.02
CA THR A 195 -1.25 7.83 -7.80
C THR A 195 0.18 8.33 -7.60
N PRO A 196 0.55 8.84 -6.41
CA PRO A 196 1.92 9.27 -6.14
C PRO A 196 2.93 8.13 -6.39
N GLU A 197 4.00 8.42 -7.12
CA GLU A 197 4.99 7.41 -7.53
C GLU A 197 5.57 6.63 -6.35
N ILE A 198 5.81 7.30 -5.22
CA ILE A 198 6.34 6.67 -3.99
C ILE A 198 5.42 5.54 -3.48
N VAL A 199 4.11 5.69 -3.63
CA VAL A 199 3.13 4.67 -3.25
C VAL A 199 3.24 3.49 -4.21
N LEU A 200 3.34 3.74 -5.52
CA LEU A 200 3.44 2.68 -6.53
C LEU A 200 4.76 1.88 -6.44
N GLN A 201 5.86 2.55 -6.09
CA GLN A 201 7.16 1.92 -5.86
C GLN A 201 7.12 0.90 -4.71
N GLN A 202 6.39 1.19 -3.63
CA GLN A 202 6.21 0.25 -2.52
C GLN A 202 5.51 -1.04 -2.96
N PHE A 203 4.65 -0.97 -3.98
CA PHE A 203 3.96 -2.13 -4.57
C PHE A 203 4.70 -2.77 -5.75
N ALA A 204 5.95 -2.35 -6.04
CA ALA A 204 6.72 -2.77 -7.21
C ALA A 204 5.97 -2.58 -8.54
N LEU A 205 5.07 -1.58 -8.60
CA LEU A 205 4.32 -1.23 -9.81
C LEU A 205 4.97 -0.01 -10.47
N ASN A 206 5.52 -0.20 -11.66
CA ASN A 206 6.02 0.87 -12.50
C ASN A 206 5.37 0.80 -13.88
N ARG A 207 5.37 1.92 -14.60
CA ARG A 207 4.70 2.00 -15.91
C ARG A 207 5.21 0.94 -16.89
N SER A 208 6.51 0.65 -16.87
CA SER A 208 7.11 -0.39 -17.72
C SER A 208 6.64 -1.80 -17.37
N SER A 209 6.50 -2.16 -16.09
CA SER A 209 6.05 -3.50 -15.68
C SER A 209 4.58 -3.72 -16.06
N ILE A 210 3.73 -2.70 -15.88
CA ILE A 210 2.33 -2.75 -16.31
C ILE A 210 2.23 -2.92 -17.83
N LEU A 211 3.01 -2.13 -18.60
CA LEU A 211 3.05 -2.25 -20.06
C LEU A 211 3.51 -3.65 -20.51
N GLN A 212 4.53 -4.20 -19.86
CA GLN A 212 5.07 -5.52 -20.16
C GLN A 212 4.02 -6.61 -19.94
N GLU A 213 3.38 -6.64 -18.76
CA GLU A 213 2.33 -7.61 -18.44
C GLU A 213 1.16 -7.51 -19.42
N ARG A 214 0.69 -6.30 -19.73
CA ARG A 214 -0.37 -6.09 -20.71
C ARG A 214 0.00 -6.61 -22.10
N ASN A 215 1.21 -6.32 -22.57
CA ASN A 215 1.67 -6.75 -23.89
C ASN A 215 1.77 -8.29 -23.99
N GLN A 216 2.09 -8.98 -22.89
CA GLN A 216 2.09 -10.44 -22.85
C GLN A 216 0.69 -11.05 -23.07
N LEU A 217 -0.38 -10.35 -22.68
CA LEU A 217 -1.75 -10.80 -22.91
C LEU A 217 -2.16 -10.78 -24.38
N GLN A 218 -1.48 -9.97 -25.20
CA GLN A 218 -1.75 -9.82 -26.63
C GLN A 218 -0.94 -10.81 -27.48
N LEU A 219 -0.01 -11.56 -26.87
CA LEU A 219 0.75 -12.59 -27.58
C LEU A 219 -0.08 -13.88 -27.74
N PRO A 220 -0.05 -14.53 -28.91
CA PRO A 220 -0.66 -15.84 -29.09
C PRO A 220 -0.04 -16.84 -28.10
N ARG A 221 -0.86 -17.65 -27.41
CA ARG A 221 -0.40 -18.64 -26.41
C ARG A 221 0.72 -19.56 -26.93
N ALA A 222 0.72 -19.87 -28.23
CA ALA A 222 1.75 -20.69 -28.88
C ALA A 222 3.18 -20.14 -28.78
N ARG A 223 3.37 -18.86 -28.43
CA ARG A 223 4.70 -18.23 -28.33
C ARG A 223 5.33 -18.30 -26.93
N LEU A 224 4.59 -18.79 -25.92
CA LEU A 224 5.07 -18.89 -24.53
C LEU A 224 5.65 -20.26 -24.19
N ASP A 225 5.41 -21.28 -25.03
CA ASP A 225 5.94 -22.64 -24.84
C ASP A 225 7.30 -22.87 -25.53
N GLU A 226 7.88 -21.83 -26.15
CA GLU A 226 9.18 -21.85 -26.85
C GLU A 226 10.28 -21.02 -26.15
N LEU A 227 10.08 -20.63 -24.88
CA LEU A 227 11.07 -19.94 -24.03
C LEU A 227 11.25 -20.68 -22.69
#